data_AF-A0A419W9X6-F1
#
_entry.id   AF-A0A419W9X6-F1
#
_cell.length_a   1.000
_cell.length_b   1.000
_cell.length_c   1.000
_cell.angle_alpha   90.00
_cell.angle_beta   90.00
_cell.angle_gamma   90.00
#
_symmetry.space_group_name_H-M   'P 1'
#
loop_
_entity.id
_entity.type
_entity.pdbx_description
1 polymer ?
#
loop_
_entity_poly.entity_id
_entity_poly.type
_entity_poly.pdbx_seq_one_letter_code
_entity_poly.pdbx_strand_id
1 'polypeptide(L)'
;MPGKSTTMENLPDIHSNNVRSYLDREEIILDTIAQIMKDFGMFGVEIEYSGSIEDAYDKLHRQLVGQIDHLMNSNADLLMSILYQVDISQRDIDRTQAEFPFYNHVEIIAHQIIFRDLKKVLFRRYFSGKS
;
A
#
# COMPACT_ATOMS: atom_id res chain seq x y z
N MET A 1 16.47 39.57 -2.42
CA MET A 1 16.49 38.14 -2.06
C MET A 1 15.15 37.54 -2.46
N PRO A 2 15.09 36.61 -3.41
CA PRO A 2 13.83 35.95 -3.76
C PRO A 2 13.45 34.97 -2.64
N GLY A 3 12.23 35.10 -2.14
CA GLY A 3 11.66 34.24 -1.10
C GLY A 3 11.55 32.80 -1.60
N LYS A 4 11.84 31.86 -0.69
CA LYS A 4 11.50 30.44 -0.90
C LYS A 4 9.98 30.34 -1.03
N SER A 5 9.52 30.05 -2.24
CA SER A 5 8.14 29.66 -2.48
C SER A 5 7.96 28.27 -1.87
N THR A 6 7.52 28.20 -0.62
CA THR A 6 7.02 26.96 -0.03
C THR A 6 5.75 26.62 -0.79
N THR A 7 5.84 25.78 -1.81
CA THR A 7 4.66 25.16 -2.42
C THR A 7 3.88 24.49 -1.30
N MET A 8 2.71 25.03 -0.97
CA MET A 8 1.72 24.32 -0.16
C MET A 8 1.41 23.03 -0.93
N GLU A 9 1.93 21.89 -0.49
CA GLU A 9 1.43 20.61 -0.97
C GLU A 9 -0.06 20.57 -0.64
N ASN A 10 -0.90 20.36 -1.65
CA ASN A 10 -2.32 20.12 -1.45
C ASN A 10 -2.52 18.74 -0.82
N LEU A 11 -3.65 18.52 -0.13
CA LEU A 11 -3.97 17.21 0.42
C LEU A 11 -3.94 16.18 -0.73
N PRO A 12 -3.22 15.05 -0.59
CA PRO A 12 -3.15 14.03 -1.63
C PRO A 12 -4.54 13.46 -1.91
N ASP A 13 -4.99 13.58 -3.16
CA ASP A 13 -6.25 13.04 -3.65
C ASP A 13 -6.08 11.58 -4.12
N ILE A 14 -5.75 10.71 -3.17
CA ILE A 14 -5.47 9.30 -3.46
C ILE A 14 -6.74 8.44 -3.40
N HIS A 15 -6.93 7.67 -4.47
CA HIS A 15 -7.98 6.67 -4.68
C HIS A 15 -7.34 5.32 -5.03
N SER A 16 -8.08 4.23 -4.90
CA SER A 16 -7.59 2.90 -5.28
C SER A 16 -7.20 2.85 -6.77
N ASN A 17 -7.97 3.50 -7.65
CA ASN A 17 -7.65 3.57 -9.08
C ASN A 17 -6.44 4.43 -9.49
N ASN A 18 -5.82 5.19 -8.58
CA ASN A 18 -4.67 6.05 -8.89
C ASN A 18 -3.40 5.73 -8.08
N VAL A 19 -3.36 4.59 -7.38
CA VAL A 19 -2.19 4.14 -6.58
C VAL A 19 -0.87 4.25 -7.37
N ARG A 20 -0.86 3.80 -8.61
CA ARG A 20 0.35 3.78 -9.46
C ARG A 20 0.94 5.18 -9.68
N SER A 21 0.12 6.24 -9.73
CA SER A 21 0.62 7.61 -10.00
C SER A 21 1.33 8.25 -8.81
N TYR A 22 1.24 7.65 -7.63
CA TYR A 22 1.93 8.12 -6.41
C TYR A 22 3.17 7.28 -6.06
N LEU A 23 3.37 6.17 -6.78
CA LEU A 23 4.54 5.30 -6.64
C LEU A 23 5.58 5.60 -7.73
N ASP A 24 5.81 6.89 -7.99
CA ASP A 24 6.82 7.40 -8.93
C ASP A 24 7.96 8.15 -8.22
N ARG A 25 7.80 8.48 -6.93
CA ARG A 25 8.84 9.08 -6.08
C ARG A 25 9.48 8.03 -5.19
N GLU A 26 10.79 7.92 -5.28
CA GLU A 26 11.59 6.94 -4.54
C GLU A 26 11.27 6.94 -3.04
N GLU A 27 11.21 8.10 -2.41
CA GLU A 27 10.96 8.20 -0.98
C GLU A 27 9.55 7.75 -0.56
N ILE A 28 8.55 7.91 -1.44
CA ILE A 28 7.17 7.44 -1.20
C ILE A 28 7.10 5.92 -1.38
N ILE A 29 7.77 5.40 -2.41
CA ILE A 29 7.87 3.97 -2.68
C ILE A 29 8.53 3.25 -1.49
N LEU A 30 9.70 3.72 -1.06
CA LEU A 30 10.45 3.11 0.04
C LEU A 30 9.68 3.14 1.35
N ASP A 31 9.03 4.26 1.69
CA ASP A 31 8.20 4.36 2.89
C ASP A 31 6.98 3.43 2.83
N THR A 32 6.38 3.24 1.65
CA THR A 32 5.24 2.34 1.45
C THR A 32 5.66 0.89 1.62
N ILE A 33 6.78 0.49 1.01
CA ILE A 33 7.35 -0.85 1.18
C ILE A 33 7.69 -1.10 2.65
N ALA A 34 8.34 -0.15 3.32
CA ALA A 34 8.68 -0.27 4.74
C ALA A 34 7.44 -0.42 5.64
N GLN A 35 6.35 0.28 5.34
CA GLN A 35 5.09 0.15 6.07
C GLN A 35 4.51 -1.26 5.92
N ILE A 36 4.47 -1.80 4.70
CA ILE A 36 3.98 -3.15 4.43
C ILE A 36 4.86 -4.20 5.11
N MET A 37 6.19 -4.08 5.00
CA MET A 37 7.14 -4.96 5.67
C MET A 37 6.92 -4.97 7.19
N LYS A 38 6.65 -3.81 7.78
CA LYS A 38 6.35 -3.70 9.21
C LYS A 38 5.05 -4.42 9.57
N ASP A 39 3.97 -4.15 8.85
CA ASP A 39 2.65 -4.70 9.16
C ASP A 39 2.62 -6.23 8.97
N PHE A 40 3.30 -6.77 7.95
CA PHE A 40 3.45 -8.22 7.75
C PHE A 40 4.44 -8.85 8.74
N GLY A 41 5.56 -8.17 9.01
CA GLY A 41 6.61 -8.66 9.91
C GLY A 41 6.14 -8.81 11.36
N MET A 42 5.13 -8.03 11.80
CA MET A 42 4.48 -8.22 13.10
C MET A 42 3.87 -9.63 13.29
N PHE A 43 3.57 -10.32 12.19
CA PHE A 43 2.98 -11.65 12.18
C PHE A 43 3.95 -12.73 11.69
N GLY A 44 5.24 -12.40 11.55
CA GLY A 44 6.26 -13.33 11.06
C GLY A 44 6.16 -13.63 9.56
N VAL A 45 5.46 -12.79 8.79
CA VAL A 45 5.40 -12.92 7.32
C VAL A 45 6.39 -11.95 6.70
N GLU A 46 7.30 -12.46 5.87
CA GLU A 46 8.35 -11.67 5.26
C GLU A 46 7.90 -11.09 3.90
N ILE A 47 8.07 -9.77 3.77
CA ILE A 47 7.99 -9.03 2.52
C ILE A 47 9.38 -8.45 2.28
N GLU A 48 9.86 -8.54 1.04
CA GLU A 48 11.24 -8.22 0.69
C GLU A 48 11.28 -7.03 -0.27
N TYR A 49 12.18 -6.08 0.00
CA TYR A 49 12.48 -5.04 -0.97
C TYR A 49 13.44 -5.59 -2.03
N SER A 50 13.05 -5.54 -3.30
CA SER A 50 13.86 -6.00 -4.43
C SER A 50 15.16 -5.21 -4.67
N GLY A 51 15.43 -4.15 -3.91
CA GLY A 51 16.61 -3.30 -4.08
C GLY A 51 16.51 -2.30 -5.24
N SER A 52 15.38 -2.27 -5.94
CA SER A 52 15.09 -1.34 -7.03
C SER A 52 13.63 -0.90 -6.98
N ILE A 53 13.40 0.39 -7.27
CA ILE A 53 12.08 1.02 -7.35
C ILE A 53 11.42 0.90 -8.73
N GLU A 54 12.15 0.42 -9.74
CA GLU A 54 11.61 0.19 -11.07
C GLU A 54 10.49 -0.85 -11.00
N ASP A 55 9.33 -0.54 -11.57
CA ASP A 55 8.12 -1.36 -11.49
C ASP A 55 7.73 -1.74 -10.05
N ALA A 56 8.00 -0.87 -9.07
CA ALA A 56 7.78 -1.14 -7.65
C ALA A 56 6.36 -1.63 -7.35
N TYR A 57 5.34 -1.00 -7.95
CA TYR A 57 3.96 -1.45 -7.81
C TYR A 57 3.79 -2.91 -8.26
N ASP A 58 4.26 -3.28 -9.46
CA ASP A 58 4.02 -4.60 -10.04
C ASP A 58 4.78 -5.69 -9.29
N LYS A 59 5.99 -5.38 -8.82
CA LYS A 59 6.79 -6.31 -8.00
C LYS A 59 6.15 -6.54 -6.63
N LEU A 60 5.76 -5.47 -5.96
CA LEU A 60 5.13 -5.53 -4.65
C LEU A 60 3.75 -6.20 -4.71
N HIS A 61 2.94 -5.87 -5.71
CA HIS A 61 1.63 -6.48 -5.94
C HIS A 61 1.78 -7.99 -6.16
N ARG A 62 2.71 -8.42 -7.02
CA ARG A 62 2.98 -9.85 -7.25
C ARG A 62 3.43 -10.58 -5.99
N GLN A 63 4.31 -9.98 -5.19
CA GLN A 63 4.76 -10.58 -3.94
C GLN A 63 3.61 -10.74 -2.95
N LEU A 64 2.80 -9.69 -2.78
CA LEU A 64 1.63 -9.73 -1.92
C LEU A 64 0.60 -10.76 -2.39
N VAL A 65 0.34 -10.86 -3.70
CA VAL A 65 -0.54 -11.89 -4.26
C VAL A 65 -0.07 -13.28 -3.85
N GLY A 66 1.22 -13.58 -3.98
CA GLY A 66 1.78 -14.87 -3.56
C GLY A 66 1.61 -15.14 -2.06
N GLN A 67 1.85 -14.14 -1.22
CA GLN A 67 1.70 -14.28 0.23
C GLN A 67 0.24 -14.43 0.66
N ILE A 68 -0.66 -13.64 0.09
CA ILE A 68 -2.09 -13.68 0.41
C ILE A 68 -2.69 -15.01 -0.07
N ASP A 69 -2.37 -15.46 -1.28
CA ASP A 69 -2.83 -16.76 -1.78
C ASP A 69 -2.36 -17.89 -0.86
N HIS A 70 -1.07 -17.87 -0.45
CA HIS A 70 -0.56 -18.84 0.51
C HIS A 70 -1.36 -18.81 1.82
N LEU A 71 -1.52 -17.63 2.44
CA LEU A 71 -2.20 -17.49 3.73
C LEU A 71 -3.69 -17.83 3.64
N MET A 72 -4.38 -17.50 2.54
CA MET A 72 -5.78 -17.90 2.35
C MET A 72 -5.94 -19.42 2.40
N ASN A 73 -4.98 -20.16 1.84
CA ASN A 73 -5.04 -21.61 1.75
C ASN A 73 -4.44 -22.33 2.97
N SER A 74 -3.50 -21.70 3.69
CA SER A 74 -2.77 -22.33 4.79
C SER A 74 -3.11 -21.79 6.18
N ASN A 75 -3.48 -20.51 6.30
CA ASN A 75 -3.70 -19.84 7.58
C ASN A 75 -4.56 -18.56 7.45
N ALA A 76 -5.86 -18.74 7.18
CA ALA A 76 -6.79 -17.64 6.95
C ALA A 76 -6.94 -16.69 8.17
N ASP A 77 -6.81 -17.20 9.39
CA ASP A 77 -6.87 -16.39 10.61
C ASP A 77 -5.69 -15.40 10.72
N LEU A 78 -4.51 -15.82 10.27
CA LEU A 78 -3.34 -14.94 10.18
C LEU A 78 -3.53 -13.87 9.11
N LEU A 79 -4.08 -14.23 7.95
CA LEU A 79 -4.44 -13.24 6.92
C LEU A 79 -5.41 -12.21 7.48
N MET A 80 -6.48 -12.64 8.17
CA MET A 80 -7.43 -11.72 8.78
C MET A 80 -6.75 -10.78 9.79
N SER A 81 -5.82 -11.31 10.59
CA SER A 81 -5.04 -10.50 11.55
C SER A 81 -4.20 -9.42 10.85
N ILE A 82 -3.58 -9.74 9.71
CA ILE A 82 -2.84 -8.78 8.88
C ILE A 82 -3.78 -7.72 8.29
N LEU A 83 -4.94 -8.12 7.75
CA LEU A 83 -5.92 -7.17 7.19
C LEU A 83 -6.43 -6.18 8.25
N TYR A 84 -6.65 -6.64 9.48
CA TYR A 84 -6.99 -5.77 10.60
C TYR A 84 -5.85 -4.80 10.94
N GLN A 85 -4.60 -5.28 10.99
CA GLN A 85 -3.43 -4.43 11.25
C GLN A 85 -3.24 -3.33 10.19
N VAL A 86 -3.52 -3.65 8.92
CA VAL A 86 -3.44 -2.69 7.81
C VAL A 86 -4.64 -1.73 7.77
N ASP A 87 -5.68 -1.97 8.58
CA ASP A 87 -6.96 -1.25 8.61
C ASP A 87 -7.73 -1.38 7.28
N ILE A 88 -8.00 -2.64 6.91
CA ILE A 88 -8.81 -3.03 5.74
C ILE A 88 -10.10 -3.69 6.20
N SER A 89 -11.24 -3.14 5.77
CA SER A 89 -12.55 -3.73 5.98
C SER A 89 -13.05 -4.50 4.74
N GLN A 90 -14.03 -5.39 4.90
CA GLN A 90 -14.70 -6.05 3.76
C GLN A 90 -15.31 -5.03 2.79
N ARG A 91 -15.86 -3.92 3.31
CA ARG A 91 -16.40 -2.84 2.48
C ARG A 91 -15.33 -2.21 1.59
N ASP A 92 -14.10 -2.09 2.08
CA ASP A 92 -13.00 -1.57 1.26
C ASP A 92 -12.64 -2.55 0.15
N ILE A 93 -12.60 -3.85 0.46
CA ILE A 93 -12.37 -4.91 -0.53
C ILE A 93 -13.46 -4.89 -1.62
N ASP A 94 -14.74 -4.81 -1.22
CA ASP A 94 -15.87 -4.80 -2.16
C ASP A 94 -15.84 -3.57 -3.07
N ARG A 95 -15.48 -2.39 -2.52
CA ARG A 95 -15.31 -1.16 -3.32
C ARG A 95 -14.18 -1.32 -4.34
N THR A 96 -13.04 -1.84 -3.90
CA THR A 96 -11.88 -2.05 -4.78
C THR A 96 -12.20 -3.09 -5.86
N GLN A 97 -12.94 -4.15 -5.55
CA GLN A 97 -13.41 -5.12 -6.54
C GLN A 97 -14.30 -4.48 -7.62
N ALA A 98 -15.17 -3.54 -7.24
CA ALA A 98 -16.01 -2.80 -8.18
C ALA A 98 -15.20 -1.87 -9.11
N GLU A 99 -14.11 -1.30 -8.60
CA GLU A 99 -13.19 -0.45 -9.38
C GLU A 99 -12.27 -1.27 -10.30
N PHE A 100 -11.96 -2.51 -9.92
CA PHE A 100 -11.06 -3.42 -10.64
C PHE A 100 -11.75 -4.76 -10.96
N PRO A 101 -12.75 -4.79 -11.86
CA PRO A 101 -13.55 -5.99 -12.12
C PRO A 101 -12.77 -7.16 -12.75
N PHE A 102 -11.58 -6.90 -13.29
CA PHE A 102 -10.71 -7.91 -13.89
C PHE A 102 -9.73 -8.55 -12.89
N TYR A 103 -9.59 -7.98 -11.70
CA TYR A 103 -8.76 -8.57 -10.65
C TYR A 103 -9.54 -9.66 -9.93
N ASN A 104 -8.88 -10.77 -9.65
CA ASN A 104 -9.40 -11.78 -8.75
C ASN A 104 -9.31 -11.31 -7.29
N HIS A 105 -9.95 -12.05 -6.37
CA HIS A 105 -10.04 -11.67 -4.97
C HIS A 105 -8.68 -11.43 -4.29
N VAL A 106 -7.67 -12.27 -4.59
CA VAL A 106 -6.31 -12.14 -4.03
C VAL A 106 -5.65 -10.87 -4.56
N GLU A 107 -5.78 -10.59 -5.86
CA GLU A 107 -5.24 -9.39 -6.49
C GLU A 107 -5.89 -8.12 -5.94
N ILE A 108 -7.20 -8.16 -5.62
CA ILE A 108 -7.91 -7.07 -4.94
C ILE A 108 -7.35 -6.81 -3.55
N ILE A 109 -7.17 -7.86 -2.74
CA ILE A 109 -6.60 -7.70 -1.39
C ILE A 109 -5.18 -7.13 -1.48
N ALA A 110 -4.34 -7.66 -2.36
CA ALA A 110 -2.97 -7.18 -2.57
C ALA A 110 -2.95 -5.70 -2.96
N HIS A 111 -3.78 -5.30 -3.91
CA HIS A 111 -3.93 -3.91 -4.32
C HIS A 111 -4.42 -3.03 -3.16
N GLN A 112 -5.38 -3.50 -2.39
CA GLN A 112 -5.97 -2.77 -1.27
C GLN A 112 -4.96 -2.53 -0.13
N ILE A 113 -4.07 -3.48 0.14
CA ILE A 113 -2.96 -3.31 1.09
C ILE A 113 -2.04 -2.18 0.65
N ILE A 114 -1.58 -2.22 -0.61
CA ILE A 114 -0.71 -1.17 -1.16
C ILE A 114 -1.39 0.19 -1.06
N PHE A 115 -2.66 0.29 -1.47
CA PHE A 115 -3.42 1.53 -1.39
C PHE A 115 -3.49 2.09 0.03
N ARG A 116 -3.80 1.25 1.03
CA ARG A 116 -3.94 1.68 2.42
C ARG A 116 -2.62 2.19 3.00
N ASP A 117 -1.53 1.48 2.77
CA ASP A 117 -0.23 1.88 3.33
C ASP A 117 0.37 3.08 2.62
N LEU A 118 0.20 3.18 1.30
CA LEU A 118 0.53 4.38 0.54
C LEU A 118 -0.25 5.59 1.04
N LYS A 119 -1.57 5.43 1.26
CA LYS A 119 -2.40 6.49 1.84
C LYS A 119 -1.87 6.94 3.21
N LYS A 120 -1.51 6.01 4.11
CA LYS A 120 -0.91 6.37 5.41
C LYS A 120 0.40 7.15 5.23
N VAL A 121 1.27 6.73 4.30
CA VAL A 121 2.55 7.41 4.00
C VAL A 121 2.32 8.84 3.53
N LEU A 122 1.47 9.02 2.51
CA LEU A 122 1.17 10.35 1.96
C LEU A 122 0.56 11.28 3.02
N PHE A 123 -0.37 10.78 3.84
CA PHE A 123 -0.97 11.55 4.91
C PHE A 123 0.05 11.96 5.97
N ARG A 124 0.91 11.04 6.43
CA ARG A 124 1.97 11.37 7.40
C ARG A 124 2.88 12.46 6.87
N ARG A 125 3.33 12.37 5.61
CA ARG A 125 4.20 13.39 4.98
C ARG A 125 3.53 14.76 4.92
N TYR A 126 2.27 14.80 4.48
CA TYR A 126 1.49 16.03 4.41
C TYR A 126 1.37 16.75 5.76
N PHE A 127 1.12 16.01 6.85
CA PHE A 127 0.96 16.61 8.19
C PHE A 127 2.30 16.88 8.89
N SER A 128 3.33 16.07 8.65
CA SER A 128 4.69 16.31 9.19
C SER A 128 5.33 17.58 8.62
N GLY A 129 5.04 17.94 7.37
CA GLY A 129 5.52 19.19 6.76
C GLY A 129 4.83 20.46 7.27
N LYS A 130 3.81 20.34 8.12
CA LYS A 130 3.02 21.46 8.67
C LYS A 130 3.34 21.80 10.14
N SER A 131 4.26 21.06 10.76
CA SER A 131 4.65 21.24 12.17
C SER A 131 5.90 22.12 12.33
#